data_AF-A0A0F9B277-F1
#
_entry.id   AF-A0A0F9B277-F1
#
_cell.length_a   1.000
_cell.length_b   1.000
_cell.length_c   1.000
_cell.angle_alpha   90.00
_cell.angle_beta   90.00
_cell.angle_gamma   90.00
#
_symmetry.space_group_name_H-M   'P 1'
#
loop_
_entity.id
_entity.type
_entity.pdbx_description
1 polymer ?
#
loop_
_entity_poly.entity_id
_entity_poly.type
_entity_poly.pdbx_seq_one_letter_code
_entity_poly.pdbx_strand_id
1 'polypeptide(L)' 'MTKTAPHIWLAKPSCGTGVQMSKVYPAPFLRWLVWYGGKIVRFCESVDQAFAWYFLIQAEGPGIIDTLQ' A
#
# COMPACT_ATOMS: atom_id res chain seq x y z
N MET A 1 6.79 20.09 -0.31
CA MET A 1 6.29 18.78 -0.78
C MET A 1 4.82 18.69 -0.40
N THR A 2 3.91 18.71 -1.36
CA THR A 2 2.47 18.54 -1.11
C THR A 2 2.26 17.13 -0.56
N LYS A 3 1.90 17.02 0.73
CA LYS A 3 1.45 15.76 1.32
C LYS A 3 0.12 15.40 0.65
N THR A 4 0.17 14.63 -0.42
CA THR A 4 -1.02 14.09 -1.08
C THR A 4 -1.75 13.24 -0.04
N ALA A 5 -3.02 13.57 0.23
CA ALA A 5 -3.86 12.75 1.09
C ALA A 5 -3.85 11.32 0.55
N PRO A 6 -3.85 10.30 1.42
CA PRO A 6 -3.69 8.94 0.94
C PRO A 6 -4.98 8.55 0.19
N HIS A 7 -4.83 8.19 -1.09
CA HIS A 7 -5.95 7.81 -1.94
C HIS A 7 -6.14 6.30 -1.93
N ILE A 8 -7.38 5.84 -1.79
CA ILE A 8 -7.75 4.44 -2.03
C ILE A 8 -7.99 4.27 -3.53
N TRP A 9 -7.16 3.46 -4.18
CA TRP A 9 -7.29 3.16 -5.59
C TRP A 9 -8.34 2.06 -5.78
N LEU A 10 -9.29 2.29 -6.68
CA LEU A 10 -10.33 1.30 -7.04
C LEU A 10 -9.90 0.38 -8.20
N ALA A 11 -8.77 0.70 -8.83
CA ALA A 11 -8.14 -0.02 -9.93
C ALA A 11 -6.61 0.00 -9.77
N LYS A 12 -5.90 -0.89 -10.49
CA LYS A 12 -4.44 -0.97 -10.44
C LYS A 12 -3.81 0.39 -10.81
N PRO A 13 -2.89 0.92 -9.98
CA PRO A 13 -2.07 2.07 -10.37
C PRO A 13 -1.14 1.77 -11.54
N SER A 14 -1.14 2.61 -12.58
CA SER A 14 -0.15 2.54 -13.67
C SER A 14 1.22 3.07 -13.24
N CYS A 15 1.24 4.12 -12.42
CA CYS A 15 2.41 4.69 -11.77
C CYS A 15 1.93 5.47 -10.53
N GLY A 16 2.30 5.02 -9.33
CA GLY A 16 1.83 5.68 -8.11
C GLY A 16 2.14 4.91 -6.83
N THR A 17 2.07 5.63 -5.71
CA THR A 17 2.15 5.10 -4.36
C THR A 17 0.80 5.32 -3.69
N GLY A 18 0.22 4.30 -3.07
CA GLY A 18 -1.11 4.39 -2.48
C GLY A 18 -1.62 3.07 -1.93
N VAL A 19 -2.85 3.10 -1.43
CA VAL A 19 -3.54 1.92 -0.89
C VAL A 19 -4.61 1.52 -1.89
N GLN A 20 -4.80 0.22 -2.13
CA GLN A 20 -5.86 -0.31 -2.97
C GLN A 20 -6.61 -1.41 -2.22
N MET A 21 -7.93 -1.46 -2.37
CA MET A 21 -8.70 -2.64 -1.97
C MET A 21 -8.59 -3.70 -3.07
N SER A 22 -8.07 -4.88 -2.75
CA SER A 22 -7.95 -5.98 -3.71
C SER A 22 -9.34 -6.50 -4.11
N LYS A 23 -9.59 -6.62 -5.41
CA LYS A 23 -10.78 -7.29 -5.96
C LYS A 23 -10.58 -8.80 -6.16
N VAL A 24 -9.32 -9.25 -6.17
CA VAL A 24 -8.93 -10.62 -6.50
C VAL A 24 -8.17 -11.20 -5.31
N TYR A 25 -8.74 -12.24 -4.69
CA TYR A 25 -8.25 -12.82 -3.45
C TYR A 25 -7.52 -14.14 -3.69
N PRO A 26 -6.34 -14.34 -3.06
CA PRO A 26 -5.89 -15.67 -2.70
C PRO A 26 -6.34 -16.11 -1.29
N ALA A 27 -6.78 -15.21 -0.40
CA ALA A 27 -7.24 -15.57 0.95
C ALA A 27 -8.14 -14.49 1.60
N PRO A 28 -9.23 -14.84 2.31
CA PRO A 28 -10.30 -13.91 2.74
C PRO A 28 -9.86 -12.75 3.68
N PHE A 29 -8.62 -12.79 4.17
CA PHE A 29 -8.09 -11.88 5.18
C PHE A 29 -7.24 -10.74 4.59
N LEU A 30 -6.56 -10.92 3.46
CA LEU A 30 -5.62 -9.92 2.91
C LEU A 30 -6.29 -9.01 1.88
N ARG A 31 -7.10 -8.07 2.37
CA ARG A 31 -8.00 -7.24 1.54
C ARG A 31 -7.33 -6.01 0.94
N TRP A 32 -6.21 -5.57 1.53
CA TRP A 32 -5.62 -4.27 1.22
C TRP A 32 -4.20 -4.42 0.66
N LEU A 33 -3.92 -3.68 -0.40
CA LEU A 33 -2.64 -3.69 -1.09
C LEU A 33 -1.99 -2.33 -0.93
N VAL A 34 -0.72 -2.32 -0.55
CA VAL A 34 0.11 -1.12 -0.56
C VAL A 34 0.93 -1.12 -1.84
N TRP A 35 0.83 -0.03 -2.58
CA TRP A 35 1.55 0.21 -3.83
C TRP A 35 2.66 1.23 -3.60
N TYR A 36 3.81 1.01 -4.24
CA TYR A 36 4.88 1.99 -4.35
C TYR A 36 5.49 1.92 -5.75
N GLY A 37 5.57 3.06 -6.44
CA GLY A 37 6.13 3.14 -7.79
C GLY A 37 5.46 2.20 -8.81
N GLY A 38 4.16 1.94 -8.66
CA GLY A 38 3.41 1.04 -9.55
C GLY A 38 3.61 -0.47 -9.29
N LYS A 39 4.24 -0.84 -8.17
CA LYS A 39 4.38 -2.24 -7.71
C LYS A 39 3.66 -2.46 -6.39
N ILE A 40 3.10 -3.64 -6.19
CA ILE A 40 2.60 -4.08 -4.88
C ILE A 40 3.81 -4.38 -4.00
N VAL A 41 3.83 -3.80 -2.81
CA VAL A 41 4.93 -3.97 -1.85
C VAL A 41 4.49 -4.57 -0.52
N ARG A 42 3.18 -4.55 -0.20
CA ARG A 42 2.63 -5.20 0.99
C ARG A 42 1.18 -5.64 0.77
N PHE A 43 0.82 -6.77 1.37
CA PHE A 43 -0.56 -7.19 1.60
C PHE A 43 -0.92 -6.92 3.06
N CYS A 44 -2.11 -6.39 3.30
CA CYS A 44 -2.58 -5.98 4.62
C CYS A 44 -4.00 -6.50 4.87
N GLU A 45 -4.28 -6.80 6.14
CA GLU A 45 -5.56 -7.35 6.57
C GLU A 45 -6.62 -6.26 6.76
N SER A 46 -6.18 -5.08 7.18
CA SER A 46 -7.03 -3.92 7.42
C SER A 46 -6.55 -2.68 6.67
N VAL A 47 -7.46 -1.73 6.51
CA VAL A 47 -7.19 -0.43 5.89
C VAL A 47 -6.21 0.38 6.74
N ASP A 48 -6.32 0.30 8.07
CA ASP A 48 -5.45 1.01 9.01
C ASP A 48 -4.01 0.50 8.90
N GLN A 49 -3.84 -0.83 8.80
CA GLN A 49 -2.53 -1.43 8.58
C GLN A 49 -1.94 -0.96 7.24
N ALA A 50 -2.75 -0.91 6.18
CA ALA A 50 -2.30 -0.45 4.87
C ALA A 50 -1.87 1.03 4.88
N PHE A 51 -2.60 1.91 5.58
CA PHE A 51 -2.21 3.31 5.71
C PHE A 51 -0.97 3.50 6.59
N ALA A 52 -0.84 2.74 7.67
CA ALA A 52 0.38 2.76 8.49
C ALA A 52 1.62 2.43 7.63
N TRP A 53 1.54 1.38 6.81
CA TRP A 53 2.60 1.03 5.85
C TRP A 53 2.82 2.11 4.79
N TYR A 54 1.75 2.67 4.22
CA TYR A 54 1.86 3.75 3.24
C TYR A 54 2.64 4.94 3.81
N PHE A 55 2.29 5.42 5.00
CA PHE A 55 2.96 6.56 5.62
C PHE A 55 4.41 6.24 5.99
N LEU A 56 4.68 5.02 6.46
CA LEU A 56 6.02 4.58 6.77
C LEU A 56 6.91 4.56 5.51
N ILE A 57 6.42 3.99 4.41
CA ILE A 57 7.14 3.95 3.13
C ILE A 57 7.32 5.36 2.54
N GLN A 58 6.37 6.27 2.74
CA GLN A 58 6.53 7.68 2.34
C GLN A 58 7.62 8.40 3.15
N ALA A 59 7.81 8.03 4.42
CA ALA A 59 8.81 8.64 5.29
C ALA A 59 10.22 8.06 5.07
N GLU A 60 10.33 6.73 4.99
CA GLU A 60 11.60 5.99 5.03
C GLU A 60 12.02 5.42 3.67
N GLY A 61 11.13 5.47 2.67
CA GLY A 61 11.31 4.79 1.39
C GLY A 61 10.95 3.30 1.43
N PRO A 62 11.01 2.60 0.28
CA PRO A 62 10.55 1.21 0.17
C PRO A 62 11.45 0.18 0.89
N GLY A 63 12.70 0.53 1.20
CA GLY A 63 13.64 -0.37 1.88
C GLY A 63 13.25 -0.73 3.31
N ILE A 64 12.35 0.05 3.94
CA ILE A 64 11.84 -0.24 5.29
C ILE A 64 11.03 -1.55 5.35
N ILE A 65 10.54 -2.01 4.21
CA ILE A 65 9.72 -3.23 4.11
C ILE A 65 10.56 -4.46 4.42
N ASP A 66 11.79 -4.52 3.90
CA ASP A 66 12.72 -5.63 4.11
C ASP A 66 13.25 -5.66 5.55
N THR A 67 13.32 -4.50 6.23
CA THR A 67 13.80 -4.37 7.62
C THR A 67 12.79 -4.84 8.67
N LEU A 68 11.50 -4.84 8.34
CA LEU A 68 10.38 -5.08 9.26
C LEU A 68 9.55 -6.33 8.91
N GLN A 69 10.08 -7.20 8.03
CA GLN A 69 9.51 -8.51 7.72
C GLN A 69 9.90 -9.55 8.77
#